data_AF-A0AAD1HHH3-F1
#
_entry.id   AF-A0AAD1HHH3-F1
#
_cell.length_a   1.000
_cell.length_b   1.000
_cell.length_c   1.000
_cell.angle_alpha   90.00
_cell.angle_beta   90.00
_cell.angle_gamma   90.00
#
_symmetry.space_group_name_H-M   'P 1'
#
loop_
_entity.id
_entity.type
_entity.pdbx_description
1 polymer ?
#
loop_
_entity_poly.entity_id
_entity_poly.type
_entity_poly.pdbx_seq_one_letter_code
_entity_poly.pdbx_strand_id
1 'polypeptide(L)'
;MTSLTRPLRDIRDVASCDIPYWLPPGGTDNGVWADTWELLADIEFADVTTVLDLLAAADIGGYAAIPGGRRARARGPVPYTLWIDAAQYGAAEEVLIRFMQNRDARLAF
;
A
#
# COMPACT_ATOMS: atom_id res chain seq x y z
N MET A 1 -34.36 -10.08 -5.01
CA MET A 1 -33.16 -10.31 -4.19
C MET A 1 -32.18 -11.10 -5.04
N THR A 2 -31.23 -10.42 -5.69
CA THR A 2 -30.22 -11.08 -6.52
C THR A 2 -28.87 -10.78 -5.89
N SER A 3 -28.33 -11.79 -5.21
CA SER A 3 -27.00 -11.75 -4.60
C SER A 3 -25.96 -11.64 -5.71
N LEU A 4 -25.27 -10.51 -5.80
CA LEU A 4 -24.14 -10.34 -6.71
C LEU A 4 -22.91 -10.93 -6.04
N THR A 5 -22.70 -12.23 -6.21
CA THR A 5 -21.40 -12.85 -5.95
C THR A 5 -20.42 -12.30 -6.98
N ARG A 6 -19.69 -11.23 -6.62
CA ARG A 6 -18.67 -10.64 -7.48
C ARG A 6 -17.55 -11.67 -7.69
N PRO A 7 -17.16 -11.97 -8.94
CA PRO A 7 -16.06 -12.89 -9.19
C PRO A 7 -14.76 -12.27 -8.65
N LEU A 8 -14.04 -13.03 -7.83
CA LEU A 8 -12.67 -12.72 -7.42
C LEU A 8 -11.81 -12.62 -8.68
N ARG A 9 -11.52 -11.39 -9.13
CA ARG A 9 -10.62 -11.14 -10.26
C ARG A 9 -9.18 -11.35 -9.78
N ASP A 10 -8.47 -12.18 -10.51
CA ASP A 10 -7.05 -12.49 -10.34
C ASP A 10 -6.23 -11.18 -10.44
N ILE A 11 -5.52 -10.83 -9.36
CA ILE A 11 -4.79 -9.55 -9.16
C ILE A 11 -3.55 -9.39 -10.06
N ARG A 12 -3.21 -10.40 -10.86
CA ARG A 12 -2.00 -10.39 -11.71
C ARG A 12 -1.92 -9.25 -12.73
N ASP A 13 -3.01 -8.49 -12.88
CA ASP A 13 -3.02 -7.29 -13.70
C ASP A 13 -3.90 -6.19 -13.06
N VAL A 14 -3.43 -5.69 -11.92
CA VAL A 14 -3.86 -4.42 -11.28
C VAL A 14 -3.94 -3.27 -12.30
N ALA A 15 -3.06 -3.24 -13.30
CA ALA A 15 -3.09 -2.24 -14.37
C ALA A 15 -4.23 -2.41 -15.39
N SER A 16 -4.76 -3.63 -15.56
CA SER A 16 -5.93 -3.93 -16.41
C SER A 16 -7.27 -3.79 -15.69
N CYS A 17 -7.25 -3.73 -14.36
CA CYS A 17 -8.42 -3.33 -13.61
C CYS A 17 -8.56 -1.82 -13.77
N ASP A 18 -9.77 -1.30 -13.95
CA ASP A 18 -10.08 0.14 -13.95
C ASP A 18 -9.80 0.75 -12.56
N ILE A 19 -8.58 0.62 -12.08
CA ILE A 19 -8.06 1.35 -10.94
C ILE A 19 -8.13 2.80 -11.38
N PRO A 20 -8.84 3.64 -10.62
CA PRO A 20 -9.02 5.00 -11.04
C PRO A 20 -7.62 5.61 -11.26
N TYR A 21 -7.48 6.36 -12.35
CA TYR A 21 -6.27 6.91 -13.01
C TYR A 21 -5.17 7.56 -12.11
N TRP A 22 -5.31 7.53 -10.79
CA TRP A 22 -4.51 8.25 -9.81
C TRP A 22 -3.48 7.41 -9.04
N LEU A 23 -3.51 6.07 -9.08
CA LEU A 23 -2.41 5.28 -8.54
C LEU A 23 -1.22 5.30 -9.51
N PRO A 24 0.01 5.61 -9.06
CA PRO A 24 1.17 5.58 -9.94
C PRO A 24 1.42 4.17 -10.47
N PRO A 25 1.77 3.99 -11.77
CA PRO A 25 2.04 2.66 -12.32
C PRO A 25 3.34 2.06 -11.78
N GLY A 26 3.44 0.73 -11.82
CA GLY A 26 4.66 0.00 -11.46
C GLY A 26 4.97 -0.05 -9.97
N GLY A 27 3.95 0.12 -9.12
CA GLY A 27 4.01 -0.19 -7.70
C GLY A 27 3.70 -1.65 -7.40
N THR A 28 3.63 -1.94 -6.10
CA THR A 28 3.36 -3.26 -5.53
C THR A 28 2.11 -3.18 -4.68
N ASP A 29 1.12 -4.03 -4.96
CA ASP A 29 -0.02 -4.24 -4.09
C ASP A 29 0.22 -5.41 -3.12
N ASN A 30 -0.61 -5.52 -2.08
CA ASN A 30 -0.55 -6.59 -1.09
C ASN A 30 -1.58 -7.71 -1.32
N GLY A 31 -2.25 -7.75 -2.48
CA GLY A 31 -3.25 -8.77 -2.79
C GLY A 31 -4.63 -8.57 -2.14
N VAL A 32 -4.83 -7.53 -1.32
CA VAL A 32 -6.12 -7.21 -0.71
C VAL A 32 -6.84 -6.12 -1.51
N TRP A 33 -8.13 -6.34 -1.76
CA TRP A 33 -8.96 -5.40 -2.53
C TRP A 33 -9.24 -4.12 -1.73
N ALA A 34 -9.23 -2.98 -2.42
CA ALA A 34 -9.72 -1.71 -1.89
C ALA A 34 -10.67 -1.07 -2.90
N ASP A 35 -11.80 -0.54 -2.42
CA ASP A 35 -12.78 0.15 -3.28
C ASP A 35 -12.32 1.58 -3.61
N THR A 36 -11.68 2.24 -2.65
CA THR A 36 -11.15 3.59 -2.78
C THR A 36 -9.80 3.68 -2.09
N TRP A 37 -8.83 4.32 -2.72
CA TRP A 37 -7.51 4.49 -2.13
C TRP A 37 -7.43 5.80 -1.33
N GLU A 38 -6.43 5.95 -0.48
CA GLU A 38 -6.03 7.21 0.16
C GLU A 38 -4.54 7.16 0.51
N LEU A 39 -3.83 8.29 0.39
CA LEU A 39 -2.41 8.37 0.73
C LEU A 39 -2.24 8.33 2.24
N LEU A 40 -1.41 7.40 2.73
CA LEU A 40 -1.10 7.27 4.16
C LEU A 40 0.24 7.91 4.50
N ALA A 41 1.34 7.46 3.88
CA ALA A 41 2.68 7.90 4.25
C ALA A 41 3.73 7.64 3.15
N ASP A 42 4.91 8.25 3.30
CA ASP A 42 6.12 7.81 2.61
C ASP A 42 6.87 6.79 3.49
N ILE A 43 7.30 5.67 2.91
CA ILE A 43 8.01 4.57 3.56
C ILE A 43 9.30 4.21 2.82
N GLU A 44 10.27 3.64 3.54
CA GLU A 44 11.53 3.20 2.95
C GLU A 44 11.34 1.92 2.14
N PHE A 45 12.14 1.74 1.08
CA PHE A 45 12.08 0.55 0.24
C PHE A 45 12.26 -0.75 1.04
N ALA A 46 13.13 -0.76 2.05
CA ALA A 46 13.38 -1.92 2.90
C ALA A 46 12.13 -2.34 3.71
N ASP A 47 11.21 -1.41 3.96
CA ASP A 47 10.04 -1.62 4.79
C ASP A 47 8.79 -1.99 3.97
N VAL A 48 8.79 -1.72 2.66
CA VAL A 48 7.62 -1.90 1.78
C VAL A 48 7.00 -3.30 1.94
N THR A 49 7.79 -4.36 1.77
CA THR A 49 7.28 -5.74 1.86
C THR A 49 6.66 -6.00 3.24
N THR A 50 7.37 -5.65 4.32
CA THR A 50 6.90 -5.90 5.68
C THR A 50 5.61 -5.15 5.98
N VAL A 51 5.51 -3.88 5.57
CA VAL A 51 4.32 -3.06 5.79
C VAL A 51 3.13 -3.61 4.98
N LEU A 52 3.34 -3.98 3.71
CA LEU A 52 2.29 -4.57 2.88
C LEU A 52 1.80 -5.92 3.44
N ASP A 53 2.70 -6.76 3.93
CA ASP A 53 2.35 -8.03 4.58
C ASP A 53 1.53 -7.80 5.87
N LEU A 54 1.89 -6.80 6.68
CA LEU A 54 1.14 -6.45 7.90
C LEU A 54 -0.26 -5.92 7.58
N LEU A 55 -0.40 -5.11 6.52
CA LEU A 55 -1.71 -4.65 6.05
C LEU A 55 -2.53 -5.82 5.51
N ALA A 56 -1.93 -6.73 4.75
CA ALA A 56 -2.62 -7.91 4.25
C ALA A 56 -3.09 -8.83 5.38
N ALA A 57 -2.26 -9.03 6.41
CA ALA A 57 -2.63 -9.78 7.60
C ALA A 57 -3.78 -9.13 8.40
N ALA A 58 -4.00 -7.83 8.23
CA ALA A 58 -5.13 -7.10 8.80
C ALA A 58 -6.34 -6.99 7.86
N ASP A 59 -6.30 -7.64 6.68
CA ASP A 59 -7.32 -7.53 5.62
C ASP A 59 -7.55 -6.08 5.17
N ILE A 60 -6.46 -5.32 5.04
CA ILE A 60 -6.46 -3.93 4.58
C ILE A 60 -5.79 -3.86 3.21
N GLY A 61 -6.49 -3.32 2.22
CA GLY A 61 -5.93 -3.05 0.89
C GLY A 61 -4.78 -2.07 0.96
N GLY A 62 -3.61 -2.44 0.41
CA GLY A 62 -2.40 -1.65 0.45
C GLY A 62 -1.66 -1.64 -0.88
N TYR A 63 -1.16 -0.47 -1.27
CA TYR A 63 -0.38 -0.28 -2.50
C TYR A 63 0.80 0.65 -2.23
N ALA A 64 2.00 0.27 -2.68
CA ALA A 64 3.20 1.07 -2.55
C ALA A 64 3.84 1.33 -3.91
N ALA A 65 4.12 2.59 -4.23
CA ALA A 65 4.78 2.97 -5.48
C ALA A 65 5.69 4.18 -5.28
N ILE A 66 6.63 4.38 -6.20
CA ILE A 66 7.36 5.64 -6.28
C ILE A 66 6.65 6.53 -7.31
N PRO A 67 6.09 7.69 -6.92
CA PRO A 67 5.45 8.60 -7.86
C PRO A 67 6.36 9.00 -9.03
N GLY A 68 5.78 9.04 -10.23
CA GLY A 68 6.46 9.48 -11.44
C GLY A 68 7.11 10.85 -11.25
N GLY A 69 8.36 11.00 -11.72
CA GLY A 69 9.12 12.25 -11.58
C GLY A 69 9.95 12.39 -10.30
N ARG A 70 9.66 11.65 -9.21
CA ARG A 70 10.55 11.62 -8.03
C ARG A 70 11.88 10.94 -8.36
N ARG A 71 11.86 9.81 -9.08
CA ARG A 71 13.08 9.10 -9.51
C ARG A 71 13.99 9.97 -10.39
N ALA A 72 13.41 10.73 -11.32
CA ALA A 72 14.17 11.54 -12.27
C ALA A 72 14.89 12.73 -11.63
N ARG A 73 14.47 13.18 -10.44
CA ARG A 73 15.02 14.36 -9.74
C ARG A 73 15.84 14.00 -8.50
N ALA A 74 15.89 12.72 -8.12
CA ALA A 74 16.52 12.30 -6.89
C ALA A 74 18.05 12.24 -7.01
N ARG A 75 18.74 12.68 -5.96
CA ARG A 75 20.19 12.51 -5.77
C ARG A 75 20.53 11.43 -4.75
N GLY A 76 19.54 10.63 -4.33
CA GLY A 76 19.65 9.62 -3.28
C GLY A 76 18.44 8.67 -3.27
N PRO A 77 18.32 7.80 -2.24
CA PRO A 77 17.20 6.88 -2.11
C PRO A 77 15.85 7.62 -2.15
N VAL A 78 14.90 7.10 -2.93
CA VAL A 78 13.56 7.69 -3.07
C VAL A 78 12.58 6.86 -2.25
N PRO A 79 11.85 7.46 -1.30
CA PRO A 79 10.84 6.73 -0.55
C PRO A 79 9.71 6.28 -1.47
N TYR A 80 9.12 5.14 -1.12
CA TYR A 80 7.86 4.70 -1.68
C TYR A 80 6.75 5.47 -0.98
N THR A 81 5.73 5.86 -1.73
CA THR A 81 4.49 6.37 -1.15
C THR A 81 3.55 5.18 -0.96
N LEU A 82 2.85 5.15 0.16
CA LEU A 82 1.91 4.12 0.56
C LEU A 82 0.49 4.66 0.45
N TRP A 83 -0.37 3.92 -0.24
CA TRP A 83 -1.80 4.12 -0.34
C TRP A 83 -2.54 2.95 0.29
N ILE A 84 -3.68 3.22 0.89
CA ILE A 84 -4.50 2.24 1.61
C ILE A 84 -5.98 2.37 1.26
N ASP A 85 -6.81 1.40 1.62
CA ASP A 85 -8.26 1.55 1.52
C ASP A 85 -8.77 2.70 2.43
N ALA A 86 -9.33 3.75 1.84
CA ALA A 86 -9.84 4.91 2.58
C ALA A 86 -10.85 4.52 3.66
N ALA A 87 -11.65 3.47 3.45
CA ALA A 87 -12.61 2.98 4.44
C ALA A 87 -11.92 2.41 5.70
N GLN A 88 -10.65 2.02 5.59
CA GLN A 88 -9.85 1.38 6.64
C GLN A 88 -8.69 2.26 7.11
N TYR A 89 -8.68 3.56 6.79
CA TYR A 89 -7.57 4.49 7.08
C TYR A 89 -7.10 4.42 8.54
N GLY A 90 -8.01 4.52 9.51
CA GLY A 90 -7.64 4.49 10.93
C GLY A 90 -6.99 3.17 11.35
N ALA A 91 -7.46 2.04 10.83
CA ALA A 91 -6.86 0.74 11.11
C ALA A 91 -5.48 0.61 10.44
N ALA A 92 -5.32 1.14 9.23
CA ALA A 92 -4.04 1.17 8.52
C ALA A 92 -3.00 2.04 9.24
N GLU A 93 -3.43 3.18 9.78
CA GLU A 93 -2.61 4.06 10.60
C GLU A 93 -2.13 3.34 11.86
N GLU A 94 -3.00 2.62 12.57
CA GLU A 94 -2.61 1.82 13.73
C GLU A 94 -1.56 0.74 13.39
N VAL A 95 -1.71 0.06 12.25
CA VAL A 95 -0.72 -0.92 11.78
C VAL A 95 0.63 -0.24 11.56
N LEU A 96 0.65 0.92 10.91
CA LEU A 96 1.87 1.66 10.62
C LEU A 96 2.54 2.16 11.90
N ILE A 97 1.78 2.70 12.86
CA ILE A 97 2.29 3.15 14.15
C ILE A 97 2.97 1.99 14.89
N ARG A 98 2.30 0.83 14.98
CA ARG A 98 2.86 -0.36 15.65
C ARG A 98 4.11 -0.87 14.94
N PHE A 99 4.13 -0.83 13.61
CA PHE A 99 5.31 -1.17 12.83
C PHE A 99 6.50 -0.26 13.17
N MET A 100 6.29 1.06 13.16
CA MET A 100 7.35 2.04 13.46
C MET A 100 7.90 1.87 14.88
N GLN A 101 7.01 1.68 15.86
CA GLN A 101 7.41 1.42 17.25
C GLN A 101 8.29 0.17 17.39
N ASN A 102 7.95 -0.91 16.69
CA ASN A 102 8.74 -2.15 16.71
C ASN A 102 10.07 -2.01 15.95
N ARG A 103 10.12 -1.20 14.89
CA ARG A 103 11.34 -0.90 14.14
C ARG A 103 12.32 -0.09 14.98
N ASP A 104 11.84 0.96 15.65
CA ASP A 104 12.68 1.80 16.50
C ASP A 104 13.22 1.01 17.70
N ALA A 105 12.41 0.13 18.29
CA ALA A 105 12.85 -0.78 19.34
C ALA A 105 13.97 -1.73 18.86
N ARG A 106 13.94 -2.19 17.60
CA ARG A 106 14.98 -3.05 17.02
C ARG A 106 16.30 -2.31 16.75
N LEU A 107 16.24 -1.02 16.48
CA LEU A 107 17.44 -0.19 16.23
C LEU A 107 18.13 0.26 17.53
N ALA A 108 17.50 0.06 18.68
CA ALA A 108 18.03 0.42 19.99
C ALA A 108 18.91 -0.66 20.64
N PHE A 109 19.14 -1.80 19.98
CA PHE A 109 19.96 -2.94 20.44
C PHE A 109 21.03 -3.30 19.42
#